data_AF-A0A258CYG4-F1
#
_entry.id   AF-A0A258CYG4-F1
#
_cell.length_a   1.000
_cell.length_b   1.000
_cell.length_c   1.000
_cell.angle_alpha   90.00
_cell.angle_beta   90.00
_cell.angle_gamma   90.00
#
_symmetry.space_group_name_H-M   'P 1'
#
loop_
_entity.id
_entity.type
_entity.pdbx_description
1 polymer ?
#
loop_
_entity_poly.entity_id
_entity_poly.type
_entity_poly.pdbx_seq_one_letter_code
_entity_poly.pdbx_strand_id
1 'polypeptide(L)'
;MTEGRELQAFLTNVGAAAIPSADDVTAALERLVASETLRGSSQLVTFLRFVVTATIEGRQSSLKAYTIAVDGLRRPKSYDPQTDSGVRVLAGRLRRALQQYYREEGADDPVVIELPRGGYVPTFRFRAAGEASAPAALDVASVELEPAAPDETLPPTPVRPAGRARPTLRVRARSWGLGLGLVAVLCVIASLAMSTLFWPTQSLPRPYDGVLWPTLLVLPFEGGGQTVDGVLDVERFRSRLTDAISRFDSVAVIAAAPGETYPKAEYRISGTAETRADGSVVMRVRLVDAADGTLVLSRDLIGTRRTGEDGEVEERGLQKFAALVADPFGAVWSRDAAFYADERGPVRGCVLKMLQYWRTFDMSQHEPVRSCLLSALAEHPGLTSIHASLVLVHYRDHIMDIVPPDGVPPLDAALAVARRAVTSA
;
A
#
# COMPACT_ATOMS: atom_id res chain seq x y z
N MET A 1 44.52 5.24 17.45
CA MET A 1 44.15 6.68 17.50
C MET A 1 43.83 7.28 16.13
N THR A 2 44.02 6.55 15.03
CA THR A 2 43.78 7.04 13.66
C THR A 2 42.40 6.65 13.10
N GLU A 3 41.81 5.51 13.51
CA GLU A 3 40.46 5.09 13.09
C GLU A 3 39.32 5.99 13.62
N GLY A 4 39.50 6.63 14.78
CA GLY A 4 38.47 7.49 15.37
C GLY A 4 38.25 8.81 14.61
N ARG A 5 39.27 9.35 13.93
CA ARG A 5 39.12 10.58 13.13
C ARG A 5 38.53 10.33 11.74
N GLU A 6 38.73 9.14 11.16
CA GLU A 6 38.12 8.77 9.88
C GLU A 6 36.65 8.39 10.05
N LEU A 7 36.25 7.73 11.13
CA LEU A 7 34.84 7.50 11.44
C LEU A 7 34.10 8.81 11.75
N GLN A 8 34.76 9.76 12.41
CA GLN A 8 34.17 11.06 12.71
C GLN A 8 34.07 11.92 11.43
N ALA A 9 35.05 11.85 10.52
CA ALA A 9 34.96 12.48 9.19
C ALA A 9 33.88 11.82 8.29
N PHE A 10 33.66 10.51 8.41
CA PHE A 10 32.59 9.80 7.70
C PHE A 10 31.20 10.13 8.28
N LEU A 11 31.07 10.20 9.61
CA LEU A 11 29.83 10.58 10.30
C LEU A 11 29.50 12.08 10.20
N THR A 12 30.46 12.93 9.84
CA THR A 12 30.17 14.35 9.51
C THR A 12 29.65 14.50 8.07
N ASN A 13 29.80 13.47 7.21
CA ASN A 13 29.49 13.55 5.78
C ASN A 13 28.28 12.69 5.35
N VAL A 14 27.59 12.02 6.29
CA VAL A 14 26.27 11.42 6.05
C VAL A 14 25.21 12.43 6.53
N GLY A 15 24.75 13.25 5.58
CA GLY A 15 23.97 14.45 5.82
C GLY A 15 22.73 14.24 6.69
N ALA A 16 22.76 14.85 7.87
CA ALA A 16 21.56 15.47 8.42
C ALA A 16 21.02 16.42 7.34
N ALA A 17 19.91 16.05 6.70
CA ALA A 17 19.20 16.98 5.83
C ALA A 17 18.68 18.10 6.74
N ALA A 18 19.46 19.18 6.88
CA ALA A 18 19.06 20.35 7.62
C ALA A 18 17.70 20.85 7.06
N ILE A 19 16.85 21.36 7.94
CA ILE A 19 15.60 22.00 7.51
C ILE A 19 15.98 23.42 7.08
N PRO A 20 15.64 23.88 5.86
CA PRO A 20 15.95 25.24 5.43
C PRO A 20 15.35 26.28 6.39
N SER A 21 16.14 27.29 6.75
CA SER A 21 15.66 28.39 7.57
C SER A 21 14.63 29.25 6.81
N ALA A 22 13.89 30.10 7.52
CA ALA A 22 12.94 31.02 6.88
C ALA A 22 13.64 31.95 5.86
N ASP A 23 14.89 32.31 6.11
CA ASP A 23 15.71 33.14 5.21
C ASP A 23 16.12 32.35 3.96
N ASP A 24 16.50 31.07 4.10
CA ASP A 24 16.82 30.19 2.98
C ASP A 24 15.60 29.96 2.07
N VAL A 25 14.42 29.77 2.67
CA VAL A 25 13.15 29.60 1.95
C VAL A 25 12.75 30.88 1.24
N THR A 26 12.91 32.04 1.89
CA THR A 26 12.68 33.35 1.28
C THR A 26 13.60 33.56 0.08
N ALA A 27 14.89 33.25 0.21
CA ALA A 27 15.85 33.38 -0.90
C ALA A 27 15.51 32.42 -2.07
N ALA A 28 15.05 31.20 -1.79
CA ALA A 28 14.57 30.27 -2.82
C ALA A 28 13.30 30.77 -3.51
N LEU A 29 12.37 31.36 -2.75
CA LEU A 29 11.16 31.97 -3.28
C LEU A 29 11.46 33.12 -4.24
N GLU A 30 12.42 34.00 -3.92
CA GLU A 30 12.79 35.11 -4.80
C GLU A 30 13.39 34.62 -6.13
N ARG A 31 14.23 33.58 -6.10
CA ARG A 31 14.74 32.94 -7.32
C ARG A 31 13.62 32.35 -8.19
N LEU A 32 12.73 31.59 -7.56
CA LEU A 32 11.56 31.01 -8.21
C LEU A 32 10.67 32.08 -8.88
N VAL A 33 10.40 33.18 -8.19
CA VAL A 33 9.56 34.26 -8.73
C VAL A 33 10.25 35.02 -9.86
N ALA A 34 11.58 35.10 -9.84
CA ALA A 34 12.36 35.72 -10.90
C ALA A 34 12.55 34.81 -12.14
N SER A 35 12.32 33.51 -12.03
CA SER A 35 12.51 32.50 -13.09
C SER A 35 11.65 32.73 -14.33
N GLU A 36 12.14 32.32 -15.51
CA GLU A 36 11.39 32.36 -16.76
C GLU A 36 10.11 31.52 -16.69
N THR A 37 10.18 30.37 -16.00
CA THR A 37 9.07 29.46 -15.74
C THR A 37 7.87 30.13 -15.06
N LEU A 38 8.09 31.10 -14.16
CA LEU A 38 7.03 31.77 -13.39
C LEU A 38 6.78 33.23 -13.79
N ARG A 39 7.74 33.89 -14.46
CA ARG A 39 7.65 35.30 -14.88
C ARG A 39 6.44 35.60 -15.75
N GLY A 40 5.99 34.63 -16.55
CA GLY A 40 4.81 34.76 -17.42
C GLY A 40 3.44 34.73 -16.72
N SER A 41 3.37 34.47 -15.41
CA SER A 41 2.10 34.30 -14.71
C SER A 41 2.07 34.95 -13.32
N SER A 42 1.66 36.22 -13.27
CA SER A 42 1.50 37.02 -12.04
C SER A 42 0.61 36.35 -10.98
N GLN A 43 -0.40 35.57 -11.41
CA GLN A 43 -1.31 34.87 -10.51
C GLN A 43 -0.63 33.67 -9.82
N LEU A 44 0.29 32.97 -10.50
CA LEU A 44 1.05 31.87 -9.90
C LEU A 44 2.10 32.39 -8.93
N VAL A 45 2.75 33.51 -9.28
CA VAL A 45 3.66 34.24 -8.39
C VAL A 45 2.93 34.68 -7.12
N THR A 46 1.75 35.29 -7.25
CA THR A 46 0.94 35.74 -6.10
C THR A 46 0.53 34.57 -5.22
N PHE A 47 0.09 33.47 -5.82
CA PHE A 47 -0.25 32.25 -5.12
C PHE A 47 0.96 31.71 -4.33
N LEU A 48 2.10 31.53 -5.02
CA LEU A 48 3.30 30.94 -4.45
C LEU A 48 3.82 31.77 -3.28
N ARG A 49 3.90 33.10 -3.44
CA ARG A 49 4.29 34.02 -2.35
C ARG A 49 3.35 33.87 -1.16
N PHE A 50 2.04 33.90 -1.38
CA PHE A 50 1.06 33.79 -0.30
C PHE A 50 1.22 32.49 0.51
N VAL A 51 1.32 31.33 -0.15
CA VAL A 51 1.38 30.04 0.55
C VAL A 51 2.74 29.82 1.23
N VAL A 52 3.84 30.28 0.63
CA VAL A 52 5.18 30.17 1.25
C VAL A 52 5.27 31.10 2.47
N THR A 53 4.90 32.37 2.33
CA THR A 53 4.91 33.34 3.43
C THR A 53 4.02 32.89 4.60
N ALA A 54 2.80 32.42 4.33
CA ALA A 54 1.93 31.92 5.39
C ALA A 54 2.49 30.67 6.10
N THR A 55 3.30 29.86 5.42
CA THR A 55 3.90 28.65 6.02
C THR A 55 5.11 29.00 6.88
N ILE A 56 5.99 29.89 6.43
CA ILE A 56 7.14 30.35 7.24
C ILE A 56 6.69 31.17 8.48
N GLU A 57 5.53 31.83 8.41
CA GLU A 57 4.91 32.53 9.54
C GLU A 57 4.12 31.61 10.49
N GLY A 58 4.12 30.29 10.26
CA GLY A 58 3.41 29.32 11.10
C GLY A 58 1.89 29.32 10.94
N ARG A 59 1.35 29.95 9.89
CA ARG A 59 -0.09 30.05 9.60
C ARG A 59 -0.58 28.97 8.64
N GLN A 60 0.11 27.83 8.50
CA GLN A 60 -0.24 26.76 7.56
C GLN A 60 -1.67 26.20 7.73
N SER A 61 -2.23 26.18 8.94
CA SER A 61 -3.60 25.72 9.21
C SER A 61 -4.69 26.59 8.55
N SER A 62 -4.33 27.83 8.20
CA SER A 62 -5.21 28.78 7.50
C SER A 62 -5.21 28.61 5.98
N LEU A 63 -4.29 27.82 5.41
CA LEU A 63 -4.12 27.61 3.97
C LEU A 63 -5.20 26.70 3.38
N LYS A 64 -6.44 27.20 3.39
CA LYS A 64 -7.62 26.60 2.76
C LYS A 64 -7.92 27.31 1.43
N ALA A 65 -8.67 26.64 0.57
CA ALA A 65 -9.02 27.18 -0.75
C ALA A 65 -9.71 28.55 -0.67
N TYR A 66 -10.59 28.75 0.32
CA TYR A 66 -11.25 30.02 0.57
C TYR A 66 -10.26 31.14 0.92
N THR A 67 -9.41 30.91 1.93
CA THR A 67 -8.39 31.87 2.39
C THR A 67 -7.45 32.27 1.26
N ILE A 68 -6.99 31.29 0.48
CA ILE A 68 -6.08 31.56 -0.66
C ILE A 68 -6.81 32.37 -1.73
N ALA A 69 -8.08 32.09 -2.02
CA ALA A 69 -8.86 32.85 -2.97
C ALA A 69 -9.02 34.31 -2.53
N VAL A 70 -9.48 34.53 -1.29
CA VAL A 70 -9.88 35.84 -0.79
C VAL A 70 -8.67 36.67 -0.38
N ASP A 71 -7.79 36.13 0.46
CA ASP A 71 -6.68 36.87 1.05
C ASP A 71 -5.45 36.86 0.14
N GLY A 72 -5.21 35.75 -0.57
CA GLY A 72 -4.07 35.60 -1.48
C GLY A 72 -4.33 36.15 -2.88
N LEU A 73 -5.44 35.72 -3.51
CA LEU A 73 -5.76 36.03 -4.91
C LEU A 73 -6.78 37.19 -5.06
N ARG A 74 -7.16 37.85 -3.97
CA ARG A 74 -8.10 38.99 -3.92
C ARG A 74 -9.45 38.71 -4.61
N ARG A 75 -9.96 37.47 -4.51
CA ARG A 75 -11.31 37.13 -4.95
C ARG A 75 -12.36 37.74 -4.02
N PRO A 76 -13.60 37.97 -4.50
CA PRO A 76 -14.69 38.43 -3.65
C PRO A 76 -14.96 37.48 -2.48
N LYS A 77 -15.42 38.02 -1.34
CA LYS A 77 -15.80 37.21 -0.15
C LYS A 77 -16.89 36.18 -0.42
N SER A 78 -17.65 36.34 -1.51
CA SER A 78 -18.65 35.40 -2.00
C SER A 78 -18.06 34.17 -2.73
N TYR A 79 -16.73 34.05 -2.81
CA TYR A 79 -16.06 32.88 -3.38
C TYR A 79 -16.44 31.61 -2.62
N ASP A 80 -16.92 30.60 -3.34
CA ASP A 80 -17.23 29.29 -2.80
C ASP A 80 -16.27 28.23 -3.40
N PRO A 81 -15.40 27.61 -2.58
CA PRO A 81 -14.50 26.56 -3.03
C PRO A 81 -15.16 25.31 -3.61
N GLN A 82 -16.44 25.07 -3.31
CA GLN A 82 -17.16 23.90 -3.83
C GLN A 82 -17.51 24.10 -5.30
N THR A 83 -18.02 25.27 -5.64
CA THR A 83 -18.52 25.62 -6.99
C THR A 83 -17.45 26.25 -7.89
N ASP A 84 -16.46 26.97 -7.34
CA ASP A 84 -15.34 27.52 -8.10
C ASP A 84 -14.06 26.69 -7.91
N SER A 85 -13.55 26.15 -9.01
CA SER A 85 -12.32 25.32 -9.03
C SER A 85 -11.04 26.14 -9.25
N GLY A 86 -11.12 27.47 -9.36
CA GLY A 86 -10.00 28.34 -9.74
C GLY A 86 -8.75 28.16 -8.89
N VAL A 87 -8.89 28.09 -7.56
CA VAL A 87 -7.74 27.84 -6.65
C VAL A 87 -7.15 26.44 -6.84
N ARG A 88 -8.00 25.42 -7.06
CA ARG A 88 -7.56 24.03 -7.32
C ARG A 88 -6.79 23.93 -8.64
N VAL A 89 -7.28 24.59 -9.69
CA VAL A 89 -6.64 24.66 -11.01
C VAL A 89 -5.31 25.40 -10.92
N LEU A 90 -5.26 26.53 -10.22
CA LEU A 90 -4.02 27.30 -10.01
C LEU A 90 -2.98 26.49 -9.22
N ALA A 91 -3.39 25.79 -8.16
CA ALA A 91 -2.48 24.90 -7.43
C ALA A 91 -1.93 23.78 -8.34
N GLY A 92 -2.75 23.22 -9.24
CA GLY A 92 -2.31 22.25 -10.23
C GLY A 92 -1.31 22.82 -11.26
N ARG A 93 -1.49 24.08 -11.66
CA ARG A 93 -0.55 24.79 -12.54
C ARG A 93 0.76 25.12 -11.80
N LEU A 94 0.68 25.58 -10.55
CA LEU A 94 1.85 25.87 -9.72
C LEU A 94 2.72 24.64 -9.50
N ARG A 95 2.11 23.47 -9.22
CA ARG A 95 2.85 22.20 -9.08
C ARG A 95 3.67 21.86 -10.33
N ARG A 96 3.08 22.03 -11.51
CA ARG A 96 3.77 21.78 -12.79
C ARG A 96 4.90 22.79 -13.01
N ALA A 97 4.67 24.06 -12.70
CA ALA A 97 5.68 25.11 -12.80
C ALA A 97 6.86 24.84 -11.86
N LEU A 98 6.62 24.44 -10.61
CA LEU A 98 7.68 24.08 -9.66
C LEU A 98 8.48 22.87 -10.16
N GLN A 99 7.82 21.83 -10.67
CA GLN A 99 8.51 20.66 -11.24
C GLN A 99 9.37 21.02 -12.45
N GLN A 100 8.88 21.90 -13.34
CA GLN A 100 9.63 22.37 -14.49
C GLN A 100 10.86 23.17 -14.05
N TYR A 101 10.67 24.13 -13.15
CA TYR A 101 11.75 24.97 -12.63
C TYR A 101 12.89 24.14 -12.03
N TYR A 102 12.58 23.21 -11.11
CA TYR A 102 13.61 22.40 -10.44
C TYR A 102 14.24 21.31 -11.33
N ARG A 103 13.71 21.08 -12.55
CA ARG A 103 14.34 20.24 -13.58
C ARG A 103 15.28 21.02 -14.48
N GLU A 104 15.04 22.31 -14.65
CA GLU A 104 15.72 23.17 -15.62
C GLU A 104 16.44 24.31 -14.87
N GLU A 105 15.85 25.50 -14.81
CA GLU A 105 16.47 26.73 -14.28
C GLU A 105 17.00 26.60 -12.84
N GLY A 106 16.30 25.85 -11.99
CA GLY A 106 16.62 25.62 -10.59
C GLY A 106 17.20 24.23 -10.31
N ALA A 107 17.79 23.57 -11.32
CA ALA A 107 18.38 22.24 -11.17
C ALA A 107 19.42 22.18 -10.04
N ASP A 108 20.22 23.23 -9.89
CA ASP A 108 21.28 23.34 -8.88
C ASP A 108 20.87 24.16 -7.65
N ASP A 109 19.60 24.54 -7.53
CA ASP A 109 19.15 25.30 -6.36
C ASP A 109 19.21 24.45 -5.09
N PRO A 110 19.77 25.00 -4.00
CA PRO A 110 20.05 24.26 -2.77
C PRO A 110 18.78 23.95 -1.97
N VAL A 111 17.71 24.72 -2.14
CA VAL A 111 16.43 24.53 -1.44
C VAL A 111 15.37 24.19 -2.47
N VAL A 112 14.62 23.12 -2.20
CA VAL A 112 13.50 22.67 -3.02
C VAL A 112 12.20 23.00 -2.30
N ILE A 113 11.36 23.80 -2.97
CA ILE A 113 10.00 24.14 -2.53
C ILE A 113 9.00 23.26 -3.31
N GLU A 114 8.32 22.37 -2.60
CA GLU A 114 7.33 21.45 -3.20
C GLU A 114 5.93 21.78 -2.71
N LEU A 115 4.93 21.66 -3.61
CA LEU A 115 3.51 21.82 -3.24
C LEU A 115 2.80 20.46 -3.35
N PRO A 116 2.55 19.75 -2.23
CA PRO A 116 1.99 18.41 -2.24
C PRO A 116 0.60 18.36 -2.87
N ARG A 117 0.22 17.20 -3.42
CA ARG A 117 -1.13 16.98 -3.96
C ARG A 117 -2.15 16.94 -2.83
N GLY A 118 -3.34 17.46 -3.08
CA GLY A 118 -4.43 17.47 -2.09
C GLY A 118 -4.32 18.55 -1.00
N GLY A 119 -3.18 19.23 -0.88
CA GLY A 119 -2.97 20.33 0.06
C GLY A 119 -2.50 21.63 -0.59
N TYR A 120 -2.48 22.70 0.19
CA TYR A 120 -1.95 24.01 -0.20
C TYR A 120 -0.75 24.45 0.64
N VAL A 121 -0.33 23.63 1.60
CA VAL A 121 0.84 23.88 2.45
C VAL A 121 2.09 23.38 1.71
N PRO A 122 3.02 24.26 1.28
CA PRO A 122 4.28 23.86 0.69
C PRO A 122 5.20 23.19 1.72
N THR A 123 6.07 22.31 1.24
CA THR A 123 7.15 21.65 2.01
C THR A 123 8.51 22.15 1.52
N PHE A 124 9.48 22.23 2.43
CA PHE A 124 10.82 22.76 2.17
C PHE A 124 11.89 21.74 2.56
N ARG A 125 12.90 21.55 1.71
CA ARG A 125 14.05 20.67 1.99
C ARG A 125 15.32 21.21 1.34
N PHE A 126 16.49 20.93 1.93
CA PHE A 126 17.73 21.07 1.17
C PHE A 126 17.84 19.95 0.13
N ARG A 127 18.44 20.25 -1.01
CA ARG A 127 18.80 19.27 -2.03
C ARG A 127 20.00 18.44 -1.53
N ALA A 128 19.91 17.12 -1.61
CA ALA A 128 21.01 16.26 -1.20
C ALA A 128 22.18 16.40 -2.19
N ALA A 129 23.42 16.45 -1.69
CA ALA A 129 24.60 16.45 -2.54
C ALA A 129 24.63 15.15 -3.37
N GLY A 130 24.45 15.26 -4.69
CA GLY A 130 24.33 14.12 -5.60
C GLY A 130 22.98 14.02 -6.34
N GLU A 131 21.97 14.83 -5.98
CA GLU A 131 20.70 14.98 -6.71
C GLU A 131 20.87 15.90 -7.96
N ALA A 132 21.94 15.71 -8.72
CA ALA A 132 22.05 16.23 -10.08
C ALA A 132 21.42 15.20 -11.03
N SER A 133 20.52 15.69 -11.89
CA SER A 133 19.63 14.92 -12.77
C SER A 133 20.26 13.65 -13.37
N ALA A 134 19.79 12.47 -12.95
CA ALA A 134 20.07 11.20 -13.61
C ALA A 134 18.79 10.66 -14.26
N PRO A 135 18.82 10.29 -15.56
CA PRO A 135 17.68 9.70 -16.24
C PRO A 135 17.47 8.27 -15.74
N ALA A 136 16.21 7.88 -15.57
CA ALA A 136 15.82 6.53 -15.24
C ALA A 136 16.14 5.58 -16.41
N ALA A 137 17.27 4.88 -16.33
CA ALA A 137 17.55 3.68 -17.10
C ALA A 137 18.59 2.84 -16.35
N LEU A 138 18.17 1.71 -15.79
CA LEU A 138 19.06 0.56 -15.63
C LEU A 138 18.31 -0.70 -16.05
N ASP A 139 18.82 -1.23 -17.14
CA ASP A 139 18.54 -2.51 -17.74
C ASP A 139 19.68 -3.47 -17.35
N VAL A 140 19.33 -4.76 -17.30
CA VAL A 140 20.16 -5.97 -17.26
C VAL A 140 20.88 -6.36 -15.94
N ALA A 141 20.35 -7.42 -15.32
CA ALA A 141 21.13 -8.61 -15.00
C ALA A 141 20.22 -9.84 -15.01
N SER A 142 20.03 -10.41 -16.20
CA SER A 142 19.39 -11.71 -16.43
C SER A 142 20.28 -12.81 -15.88
N VAL A 143 19.78 -13.58 -14.90
CA VAL A 143 20.35 -14.88 -14.54
C VAL A 143 19.59 -15.93 -15.34
N GLU A 144 20.30 -16.57 -16.26
CA GLU A 144 19.85 -17.69 -17.07
C GLU A 144 19.71 -18.94 -16.18
N LEU A 145 18.50 -19.49 -16.10
CA LEU A 145 18.27 -20.83 -15.55
C LEU A 145 17.81 -21.74 -16.71
N GLU A 146 18.69 -22.67 -17.08
CA GLU A 146 18.38 -23.79 -17.98
C GLU A 146 17.35 -24.75 -17.35
N PRO A 147 16.57 -25.48 -18.17
CA PRO A 147 15.37 -26.19 -17.76
C PRO A 147 15.66 -27.60 -17.23
N ALA A 148 15.04 -27.98 -16.12
CA ALA A 148 14.96 -29.36 -15.68
C ALA A 148 13.87 -30.11 -16.46
N ALA A 149 14.28 -31.12 -17.23
CA ALA A 149 13.38 -32.12 -17.82
C ALA A 149 12.89 -33.13 -16.75
N PRO A 150 11.73 -33.78 -16.96
CA PRO A 150 11.17 -34.77 -16.05
C PRO A 150 11.72 -36.16 -16.37
N ASP A 151 11.99 -36.99 -15.35
CA ASP A 151 11.90 -38.44 -15.56
C ASP A 151 11.41 -39.17 -14.30
N GLU A 152 10.52 -40.09 -14.59
CA GLU A 152 9.70 -40.94 -13.75
C GLU A 152 10.40 -42.29 -13.66
N THR A 153 10.52 -42.90 -12.49
CA THR A 153 10.59 -44.38 -12.38
C THR A 153 10.51 -44.87 -10.92
N LEU A 154 9.44 -45.61 -10.62
CA LEU A 154 9.28 -46.42 -9.41
C LEU A 154 10.22 -47.64 -9.42
N PRO A 155 10.62 -48.17 -8.24
CA PRO A 155 11.27 -49.48 -8.13
C PRO A 155 10.27 -50.64 -7.97
N PRO A 156 10.56 -51.85 -8.52
CA PRO A 156 9.73 -53.03 -8.37
C PRO A 156 10.06 -53.86 -7.12
N THR A 157 9.03 -54.56 -6.64
CA THR A 157 9.02 -55.51 -5.51
C THR A 157 9.66 -56.86 -5.85
N PRO A 158 10.27 -57.57 -4.88
CA PRO A 158 10.84 -58.90 -5.10
C PRO A 158 9.86 -60.06 -4.83
N VAL A 159 10.03 -61.11 -5.63
CA VAL A 159 9.27 -62.37 -5.70
C VAL A 159 9.90 -63.46 -4.81
N ARG A 160 9.05 -64.28 -4.17
CA ARG A 160 9.36 -65.50 -3.38
C ARG A 160 9.86 -66.67 -4.23
N PRO A 161 10.58 -67.64 -3.62
CA PRO A 161 10.54 -69.03 -4.07
C PRO A 161 10.05 -70.04 -3.01
N ALA A 162 9.80 -71.25 -3.49
CA ALA A 162 8.94 -72.30 -2.95
C ALA A 162 9.68 -73.52 -2.38
N GLY A 163 8.99 -74.35 -1.58
CA GLY A 163 9.18 -75.82 -1.61
C GLY A 163 9.02 -76.65 -0.31
N ARG A 164 7.87 -77.39 -0.23
CA ARG A 164 7.60 -78.75 0.36
C ARG A 164 7.88 -79.01 1.88
N ALA A 165 7.17 -79.86 2.63
CA ALA A 165 6.28 -81.01 2.38
C ALA A 165 5.22 -81.20 3.52
N ARG A 166 4.23 -82.08 3.30
CA ARG A 166 3.15 -82.48 4.25
C ARG A 166 3.65 -83.54 5.27
N PRO A 167 2.98 -83.76 6.43
CA PRO A 167 1.84 -84.68 6.48
C PRO A 167 0.67 -84.21 7.38
N THR A 168 -0.37 -85.04 7.37
CA THR A 168 -1.75 -84.88 7.82
C THR A 168 -1.99 -84.95 9.33
N LEU A 169 -3.01 -84.24 9.84
CA LEU A 169 -3.93 -84.81 10.83
C LEU A 169 -5.29 -84.09 10.79
N ARG A 170 -6.36 -84.87 10.65
CA ARG A 170 -7.74 -84.41 10.79
C ARG A 170 -8.07 -84.31 12.28
N VAL A 171 -8.52 -83.15 12.75
CA VAL A 171 -9.43 -83.08 13.91
C VAL A 171 -10.53 -82.05 13.63
N ARG A 172 -11.74 -82.49 13.88
CA ARG A 172 -13.04 -81.83 13.77
C ARG A 172 -13.17 -80.65 14.75
N ALA A 173 -14.18 -79.82 14.46
CA ALA A 173 -14.90 -78.91 15.37
C ALA A 173 -14.22 -77.55 15.59
N ARG A 174 -14.92 -76.41 15.61
CA ARG A 174 -16.32 -76.04 15.39
C ARG A 174 -16.31 -74.50 15.37
N SER A 175 -17.08 -73.93 14.44
CA SER A 175 -17.39 -72.50 14.27
C SER A 175 -17.25 -71.66 15.54
N TRP A 176 -16.42 -70.61 15.53
CA TRP A 176 -16.53 -69.30 16.25
C TRP A 176 -15.45 -68.28 15.78
N GLY A 177 -15.00 -68.34 14.52
CA GLY A 177 -13.92 -67.46 14.00
C GLY A 177 -14.37 -66.30 13.10
N LEU A 178 -15.60 -66.34 12.57
CA LEU A 178 -16.06 -65.38 11.54
C LEU A 178 -16.67 -64.10 12.12
N GLY A 179 -17.18 -64.14 13.37
CA GLY A 179 -17.75 -62.97 14.01
C GLY A 179 -16.70 -61.93 14.44
N LEU A 180 -15.57 -62.39 14.98
CA LEU A 180 -14.49 -61.52 15.48
C LEU A 180 -13.76 -60.76 14.36
N GLY A 181 -13.60 -61.39 13.19
CA GLY A 181 -12.98 -60.74 12.03
C GLY A 181 -13.84 -59.60 11.47
N LEU A 182 -15.17 -59.79 11.39
CA LEU A 182 -16.08 -58.77 10.86
C LEU A 182 -16.18 -57.55 11.78
N VAL A 183 -16.22 -57.78 13.10
CA VAL A 183 -16.24 -56.70 14.09
C VAL A 183 -14.95 -55.89 14.06
N ALA A 184 -13.79 -56.53 13.93
CA ALA A 184 -12.51 -55.83 13.82
C ALA A 184 -12.46 -54.94 12.55
N VAL A 185 -12.94 -55.45 11.42
CA VAL A 185 -13.01 -54.67 10.16
C VAL A 185 -13.98 -53.50 10.29
N LEU A 186 -15.16 -53.71 10.89
CA LEU A 186 -16.13 -52.64 11.12
C LEU A 186 -15.60 -51.57 12.09
N CYS A 187 -14.84 -51.96 13.12
CA CYS A 187 -14.19 -51.01 14.02
C CYS A 187 -13.08 -50.21 13.32
N VAL A 188 -12.30 -50.82 12.43
CA VAL A 188 -11.29 -50.10 11.63
C VAL A 188 -11.96 -49.13 10.65
N ILE A 189 -13.03 -49.54 9.97
CA ILE A 189 -13.79 -48.67 9.06
C ILE A 189 -14.47 -47.55 9.84
N ALA A 190 -15.07 -47.83 11.00
CA ALA A 190 -15.66 -46.81 11.86
C ALA A 190 -14.60 -45.86 12.43
N SER A 191 -13.40 -46.35 12.76
CA SER A 191 -12.30 -45.53 13.23
C SER A 191 -11.71 -44.65 12.12
N LEU A 192 -11.59 -45.17 10.89
CA LEU A 192 -11.24 -44.36 9.71
C LEU A 192 -12.33 -43.33 9.40
N ALA A 193 -13.61 -43.71 9.40
CA ALA A 193 -14.72 -42.80 9.13
C ALA A 193 -14.85 -41.71 10.22
N MET A 194 -14.69 -42.08 11.50
CA MET A 194 -14.65 -41.14 12.61
C MET A 194 -13.42 -40.23 12.51
N SER A 195 -12.27 -40.76 12.07
CA SER A 195 -11.07 -39.93 11.82
C SER A 195 -11.31 -38.92 10.71
N THR A 196 -12.07 -39.23 9.65
CA THR A 196 -12.40 -38.24 8.61
C THR A 196 -13.44 -37.20 9.04
N LEU A 197 -14.28 -37.52 10.01
CA LEU A 197 -15.31 -36.62 10.57
C LEU A 197 -14.76 -35.73 11.70
N PHE A 198 -13.75 -36.21 12.43
CA PHE A 198 -13.11 -35.51 13.55
C PHE A 198 -11.69 -35.06 13.27
N TRP A 199 -11.11 -35.34 12.10
CA TRP A 199 -9.89 -34.65 11.70
C TRP A 199 -10.25 -33.18 11.73
N PRO A 200 -9.66 -32.37 12.63
CA PRO A 200 -9.81 -30.94 12.50
C PRO A 200 -9.36 -30.67 11.08
N THR A 201 -10.22 -30.03 10.29
CA THR A 201 -9.73 -29.31 9.13
C THR A 201 -8.70 -28.36 9.74
N GLN A 202 -7.43 -28.79 9.74
CA GLN A 202 -6.32 -27.89 9.72
C GLN A 202 -6.57 -27.14 8.44
N SER A 203 -7.39 -26.09 8.54
CA SER A 203 -7.37 -24.99 7.64
C SER A 203 -5.90 -24.69 7.58
N LEU A 204 -5.26 -25.04 6.45
CA LEU A 204 -3.92 -24.55 6.16
C LEU A 204 -3.96 -23.09 6.58
N PRO A 205 -3.06 -22.63 7.48
CA PRO A 205 -3.05 -21.24 7.90
C PRO A 205 -3.14 -20.43 6.61
N ARG A 206 -4.25 -19.69 6.46
CA ARG A 206 -4.43 -18.95 5.23
C ARG A 206 -3.24 -18.00 5.19
N PRO A 207 -2.53 -17.86 4.05
CA PRO A 207 -1.43 -16.88 3.95
C PRO A 207 -1.87 -15.46 4.34
N TYR A 208 -3.19 -15.24 4.43
CA TYR A 208 -3.86 -14.05 4.89
C TYR A 208 -4.73 -14.36 6.12
N ASP A 209 -4.11 -14.54 7.29
CA ASP A 209 -4.82 -14.22 8.52
C ASP A 209 -5.04 -12.70 8.47
N GLY A 210 -6.26 -12.28 8.11
CA GLY A 210 -6.68 -10.89 7.85
C GLY A 210 -6.54 -9.91 9.03
N VAL A 211 -5.63 -10.20 9.97
CA VAL A 211 -5.25 -9.41 11.14
C VAL A 211 -4.67 -8.05 10.73
N LEU A 212 -4.05 -7.94 9.55
CA LEU A 212 -3.35 -6.72 9.12
C LEU A 212 -3.83 -6.12 7.79
N TRP A 213 -4.28 -6.92 6.82
CA TRP A 213 -4.56 -6.44 5.46
C TRP A 213 -6.07 -6.33 5.15
N PRO A 214 -6.58 -5.14 4.79
CA PRO A 214 -7.98 -4.96 4.45
C PRO A 214 -8.34 -5.80 3.23
N THR A 215 -9.54 -6.39 3.26
CA THR A 215 -10.01 -7.31 2.22
C THR A 215 -10.86 -6.57 1.19
N LEU A 216 -10.47 -6.68 -0.09
CA LEU A 216 -11.18 -6.12 -1.23
C LEU A 216 -11.80 -7.23 -2.07
N LEU A 217 -13.10 -7.14 -2.29
CA LEU A 217 -13.82 -8.00 -3.23
C LEU A 217 -14.04 -7.26 -4.55
N VAL A 218 -13.41 -7.73 -5.62
CA VAL A 218 -13.65 -7.21 -6.96
C VAL A 218 -14.83 -7.95 -7.57
N LEU A 219 -15.96 -7.27 -7.68
CA LEU A 219 -17.19 -7.82 -8.24
C LEU A 219 -17.09 -7.93 -9.78
N PRO A 220 -17.89 -8.81 -10.41
CA PRO A 220 -18.11 -8.75 -11.85
C PRO A 220 -18.58 -7.36 -12.25
N PHE A 221 -18.00 -6.81 -13.32
CA PHE A 221 -18.36 -5.48 -13.80
C PHE A 221 -19.64 -5.54 -14.65
N GLU A 222 -20.49 -4.53 -14.50
CA GLU A 222 -21.71 -4.41 -15.29
C GLU A 222 -21.37 -4.08 -16.74
N GLY A 223 -22.05 -4.76 -17.67
CA GLY A 223 -21.65 -4.87 -19.08
C GLY A 223 -20.82 -6.13 -19.40
N GLY A 224 -20.67 -7.05 -18.44
CA GLY A 224 -19.87 -8.28 -18.57
C GLY A 224 -20.36 -9.24 -19.66
N GLY A 225 -19.40 -9.73 -20.46
CA GLY A 225 -19.59 -10.73 -21.52
C GLY A 225 -19.73 -10.16 -22.94
N GLN A 226 -19.81 -8.84 -23.09
CA GLN A 226 -19.91 -8.18 -24.39
C GLN A 226 -18.81 -7.14 -24.55
N THR A 227 -18.17 -7.11 -25.71
CA THR A 227 -17.42 -5.93 -26.14
C THR A 227 -18.41 -4.79 -26.28
N VAL A 228 -18.30 -3.76 -25.44
CA VAL A 228 -19.14 -2.55 -25.61
C VAL A 228 -18.67 -1.86 -26.89
N ASP A 229 -19.55 -1.85 -27.89
CA ASP A 229 -19.34 -1.31 -29.23
C ASP A 229 -18.07 -1.83 -29.95
N GLY A 230 -17.56 -3.02 -29.57
CA GLY A 230 -16.33 -3.60 -30.14
C GLY A 230 -15.03 -2.93 -29.65
N VAL A 231 -15.11 -1.98 -28.71
CA VAL A 231 -13.97 -1.14 -28.26
C VAL A 231 -13.43 -1.56 -26.90
N LEU A 232 -14.29 -1.99 -25.98
CA LEU A 232 -13.90 -2.33 -24.61
C LEU A 232 -14.36 -3.72 -24.20
N ASP A 233 -13.40 -4.57 -23.82
CA ASP A 233 -13.62 -5.86 -23.18
C ASP A 233 -13.67 -5.66 -21.66
N VAL A 234 -14.89 -5.65 -21.11
CA VAL A 234 -15.16 -5.35 -19.69
C VAL A 234 -14.51 -6.38 -18.76
N GLU A 235 -14.49 -7.65 -19.15
CA GLU A 235 -13.95 -8.72 -18.31
C GLU A 235 -12.43 -8.71 -18.31
N ARG A 236 -11.80 -8.45 -19.48
CA ARG A 236 -10.36 -8.23 -19.56
C ARG A 236 -9.92 -7.01 -18.76
N PHE A 237 -10.68 -5.92 -18.81
CA PHE A 237 -10.40 -4.73 -18.00
C PHE A 237 -10.48 -5.05 -16.51
N ARG A 238 -11.53 -5.77 -16.07
CA ARG A 238 -11.68 -6.22 -14.68
C ARG A 238 -10.49 -7.10 -14.24
N SER A 239 -10.06 -8.04 -15.08
CA SER A 239 -8.89 -8.89 -14.81
C SER A 239 -7.64 -8.05 -14.62
N ARG A 240 -7.31 -7.16 -15.57
CA ARG A 240 -6.12 -6.30 -15.48
C ARG A 240 -6.15 -5.37 -14.28
N LEU A 241 -7.32 -4.83 -13.95
CA LEU A 241 -7.47 -4.03 -12.73
C LEU A 241 -7.20 -4.86 -11.48
N THR A 242 -7.75 -6.07 -11.42
CA THR A 242 -7.53 -7.00 -10.30
C THR A 242 -6.05 -7.34 -10.17
N ASP A 243 -5.37 -7.61 -11.28
CA ASP A 243 -3.93 -7.86 -11.31
C ASP A 243 -3.14 -6.64 -10.82
N ALA A 244 -3.50 -5.43 -11.28
CA ALA A 244 -2.84 -4.20 -10.88
C ALA A 244 -2.97 -3.91 -9.37
N ILE A 245 -4.13 -4.19 -8.78
CA ILE A 245 -4.36 -4.04 -7.33
C ILE A 245 -3.64 -5.14 -6.55
N SER A 246 -3.57 -6.37 -7.07
CA SER A 246 -2.91 -7.50 -6.40
C SER A 246 -1.39 -7.38 -6.30
N ARG A 247 -0.78 -6.41 -6.99
CA ARG A 247 0.65 -6.08 -6.86
C ARG A 247 1.00 -5.33 -5.57
N PHE A 248 -0.01 -4.92 -4.81
CA PHE A 248 0.17 -4.20 -3.55
C PHE A 248 0.00 -5.16 -2.37
N ASP A 249 1.07 -5.37 -1.61
CA ASP A 249 1.06 -6.23 -0.40
C ASP A 249 0.22 -5.66 0.73
N SER A 250 -0.19 -4.39 0.61
CA SER A 250 -0.96 -3.65 1.62
C SER A 250 -2.46 -3.99 1.62
N VAL A 251 -2.94 -4.85 0.72
CA VAL A 251 -4.34 -5.26 0.65
C VAL A 251 -4.49 -6.72 0.26
N ALA A 252 -5.55 -7.37 0.74
CA ALA A 252 -5.92 -8.72 0.31
C ALA A 252 -7.03 -8.64 -0.75
N VAL A 253 -6.77 -9.12 -1.97
CA VAL A 253 -7.72 -9.03 -3.09
C VAL A 253 -8.40 -10.38 -3.35
N ILE A 254 -9.72 -10.34 -3.51
CA ILE A 254 -10.55 -11.49 -3.90
C ILE A 254 -11.25 -11.14 -5.20
N ALA A 255 -10.95 -11.88 -6.26
CA ALA A 255 -11.65 -11.78 -7.54
C ALA A 255 -12.97 -12.58 -7.46
N ALA A 256 -14.11 -11.91 -7.49
CA ALA A 256 -15.39 -12.58 -7.44
C ALA A 256 -15.78 -13.16 -8.81
N ALA A 257 -16.31 -14.37 -8.80
CA ALA A 257 -16.91 -15.11 -9.89
C ALA A 257 -18.43 -15.23 -9.67
N PRO A 258 -19.24 -15.28 -10.74
CA PRO A 258 -20.68 -15.41 -10.63
C PRO A 258 -21.12 -16.71 -9.92
N GLY A 259 -22.05 -16.61 -8.99
CA GLY A 259 -22.65 -17.78 -8.31
C GLY A 259 -21.80 -18.40 -7.20
N GLU A 260 -20.62 -17.87 -6.94
CA GLU A 260 -19.76 -18.27 -5.82
C GLU A 260 -19.99 -17.38 -4.59
N THR A 261 -19.75 -17.95 -3.41
CA THR A 261 -19.84 -17.24 -2.14
C THR A 261 -18.45 -16.95 -1.60
N TYR A 262 -18.21 -15.70 -1.23
CA TYR A 262 -16.92 -15.23 -0.75
C TYR A 262 -16.96 -14.90 0.74
N PRO A 263 -15.80 -14.95 1.43
CA PRO A 263 -15.68 -14.39 2.77
C PRO A 263 -16.16 -12.93 2.82
N LYS A 264 -16.62 -12.49 4.00
CA LYS A 264 -17.02 -11.09 4.20
C LYS A 264 -15.83 -10.17 3.93
N ALA A 265 -15.89 -9.45 2.82
CA ALA A 265 -14.92 -8.42 2.48
C ALA A 265 -15.26 -7.09 3.15
N GLU A 266 -14.24 -6.31 3.47
CA GLU A 266 -14.37 -4.97 4.06
C GLU A 266 -14.70 -3.91 3.01
N TYR A 267 -14.23 -4.10 1.78
CA TYR A 267 -14.45 -3.20 0.66
C TYR A 267 -14.87 -3.96 -0.59
N ARG A 268 -15.65 -3.30 -1.44
CA ARG A 268 -16.08 -3.84 -2.74
C ARG A 268 -15.66 -2.91 -3.86
N ILE A 269 -15.16 -3.48 -4.95
CA ILE A 269 -14.91 -2.77 -6.19
C ILE A 269 -15.96 -3.19 -7.21
N SER A 270 -16.64 -2.21 -7.80
CA SER A 270 -17.56 -2.42 -8.93
C SER A 270 -17.18 -1.50 -10.09
N GLY A 271 -17.53 -1.92 -11.30
CA GLY A 271 -17.27 -1.19 -12.53
C GLY A 271 -18.49 -1.21 -13.42
N THR A 272 -18.74 -0.09 -14.09
CA THR A 272 -19.84 0.08 -15.05
C THR A 272 -19.29 0.69 -16.33
N ALA A 273 -19.52 0.06 -17.47
CA ALA A 273 -19.21 0.61 -18.78
C ALA A 273 -20.37 1.48 -19.31
N GLU A 274 -20.09 2.71 -19.73
CA GLU A 274 -21.07 3.64 -20.29
C GLU A 274 -20.58 4.18 -21.65
N THR A 275 -21.41 4.09 -22.70
CA THR A 275 -21.15 4.76 -23.98
C THR A 275 -21.66 6.20 -23.91
N ARG A 276 -20.80 7.16 -24.20
CA ARG A 276 -21.12 8.58 -24.27
C ARG A 276 -21.74 8.96 -25.62
N ALA A 277 -22.42 10.11 -25.65
CA ALA A 277 -23.05 10.63 -26.86
C ALA A 277 -22.08 10.90 -28.03
N ASP A 278 -20.78 11.05 -27.74
CA ASP A 278 -19.72 11.24 -28.74
C ASP A 278 -19.14 9.91 -29.29
N GLY A 279 -19.71 8.78 -28.87
CA GLY A 279 -19.29 7.42 -29.24
C GLY A 279 -18.08 6.90 -28.45
N SER A 280 -17.58 7.63 -27.45
CA SER A 280 -16.53 7.14 -26.55
C SER A 280 -17.11 6.21 -25.48
N VAL A 281 -16.40 5.12 -25.17
CA VAL A 281 -16.77 4.20 -24.09
C VAL A 281 -15.95 4.53 -22.86
N VAL A 282 -16.59 4.62 -21.69
CA VAL A 282 -15.94 4.91 -20.41
C VAL A 282 -16.23 3.86 -19.38
N MET A 283 -15.17 3.43 -18.69
CA MET A 283 -15.28 2.52 -17.56
C MET A 283 -15.25 3.30 -16.26
N ARG A 284 -16.40 3.42 -15.59
CA ARG A 284 -16.47 4.02 -14.26
C ARG A 284 -16.26 2.96 -13.20
N VAL A 285 -15.19 3.08 -12.43
CA VAL A 285 -14.85 2.18 -11.33
C VAL A 285 -15.11 2.86 -10.00
N ARG A 286 -15.76 2.13 -9.09
CA ARG A 286 -16.16 2.57 -7.76
C ARG A 286 -15.57 1.66 -6.69
N LEU A 287 -15.06 2.28 -5.62
CA LEU A 287 -14.71 1.62 -4.37
C LEU A 287 -15.80 1.95 -3.34
N VAL A 288 -16.39 0.91 -2.75
CA VAL A 288 -17.50 1.02 -1.81
C VAL A 288 -17.11 0.34 -0.50
N ASP A 289 -17.43 0.99 0.62
CA ASP A 289 -17.31 0.44 1.95
C ASP A 289 -18.39 -0.63 2.16
N ALA A 290 -17.99 -1.86 2.47
CA ALA A 290 -18.93 -2.97 2.56
C ALA A 290 -19.76 -2.95 3.86
N ALA A 291 -19.35 -2.17 4.87
CA ALA A 291 -20.03 -2.10 6.15
C ALA A 291 -21.33 -1.29 6.06
N ASP A 292 -21.30 -0.14 5.37
CA ASP A 292 -22.42 0.81 5.28
C ASP A 292 -22.88 1.10 3.84
N GLY A 293 -22.15 0.64 2.82
CA GLY A 293 -22.45 0.90 1.42
C GLY A 293 -21.98 2.28 0.93
N THR A 294 -21.19 3.01 1.73
CA THR A 294 -20.70 4.34 1.37
C THR A 294 -19.74 4.28 0.18
N LEU A 295 -19.95 5.16 -0.80
CA LEU A 295 -19.05 5.33 -1.94
C LEU A 295 -17.77 6.05 -1.48
N VAL A 296 -16.66 5.32 -1.40
CA VAL A 296 -15.36 5.84 -0.95
C VAL A 296 -14.64 6.58 -2.08
N LEU A 297 -14.61 5.99 -3.28
CA LEU A 297 -13.93 6.56 -4.45
C LEU A 297 -14.71 6.21 -5.73
N SER A 298 -14.75 7.15 -6.66
CA SER A 298 -15.26 6.92 -8.02
C SER A 298 -14.34 7.60 -9.05
N ARG A 299 -13.99 6.86 -10.12
CA ARG A 299 -13.14 7.33 -11.20
C ARG A 299 -13.59 6.77 -12.54
N ASP A 300 -13.52 7.63 -13.56
CA ASP A 300 -13.66 7.24 -14.96
C ASP A 300 -12.25 6.87 -15.47
N LEU A 301 -12.05 5.59 -15.76
CA LEU A 301 -10.85 5.01 -16.34
C LEU A 301 -11.20 4.72 -17.80
N ILE A 302 -10.42 5.20 -18.76
CA ILE A 302 -10.66 5.08 -20.20
C ILE A 302 -11.76 6.03 -20.74
N GLY A 303 -11.43 6.72 -21.82
CA GLY A 303 -12.34 7.38 -22.75
C GLY A 303 -11.74 7.27 -24.14
N THR A 304 -11.74 6.06 -24.70
CA THR A 304 -10.98 5.74 -25.91
C THR A 304 -11.74 6.10 -27.17
N ARG A 305 -10.97 6.45 -28.21
CA ARG A 305 -11.44 6.64 -29.57
C ARG A 305 -10.51 5.88 -30.54
N ARG A 306 -10.67 4.56 -30.59
CA ARG A 306 -10.27 3.64 -31.68
C ARG A 306 -8.82 3.73 -32.24
N THR A 307 -7.83 4.26 -31.54
CA THR A 307 -6.45 4.35 -32.09
C THR A 307 -5.46 3.56 -31.24
N GLY A 308 -4.55 2.81 -31.88
CA GLY A 308 -3.64 1.84 -31.24
C GLY A 308 -2.68 2.37 -30.15
N GLU A 309 -2.68 3.67 -29.84
CA GLU A 309 -2.02 4.28 -28.67
C GLU A 309 -2.79 4.07 -27.34
N ASP A 310 -4.01 3.51 -27.42
CA ASP A 310 -4.96 3.40 -26.30
C ASP A 310 -4.50 2.45 -25.17
N GLY A 311 -3.66 1.44 -25.47
CA GLY A 311 -3.24 0.42 -24.49
C GLY A 311 -2.35 0.94 -23.36
N GLU A 312 -1.40 1.84 -23.66
CA GLU A 312 -0.54 2.43 -22.63
C GLU A 312 -1.29 3.45 -21.75
N VAL A 313 -2.31 4.11 -22.31
CA VAL A 313 -3.15 5.06 -21.58
C VAL A 313 -4.06 4.29 -20.62
N GLU A 314 -4.63 3.18 -21.06
CA GLU A 314 -5.39 2.25 -20.23
C GLU A 314 -4.54 1.72 -19.07
N GLU A 315 -3.38 1.14 -19.36
CA GLU A 315 -2.50 0.54 -18.35
C GLU A 315 -2.07 1.58 -17.29
N ARG A 316 -1.68 2.79 -17.73
CA ARG A 316 -1.38 3.90 -16.81
C ARG A 316 -2.59 4.33 -15.98
N GLY A 317 -3.80 4.26 -16.54
CA GLY A 317 -5.04 4.55 -15.83
C GLY A 317 -5.32 3.52 -14.73
N LEU A 318 -5.20 2.24 -15.07
CA LEU A 318 -5.34 1.10 -14.17
C LEU A 318 -4.35 1.18 -13.01
N GLN A 319 -3.06 1.37 -13.30
CA GLN A 319 -2.01 1.49 -12.29
C GLN A 319 -2.23 2.68 -11.34
N LYS A 320 -2.64 3.84 -11.88
CA LYS A 320 -2.98 5.01 -11.05
C LYS A 320 -4.17 4.73 -10.16
N PHE A 321 -5.20 4.05 -10.65
CA PHE A 321 -6.34 3.69 -9.83
C PHE A 321 -5.97 2.68 -8.75
N ALA A 322 -5.20 1.65 -9.10
CA ALA A 322 -4.72 0.65 -8.15
C ALA A 322 -3.93 1.31 -7.01
N ALA A 323 -3.00 2.22 -7.33
CA ALA A 323 -2.29 3.01 -6.32
C ALA A 323 -3.23 3.89 -5.47
N LEU A 324 -4.22 4.56 -6.08
CA LEU A 324 -5.20 5.36 -5.32
C LEU A 324 -6.02 4.53 -4.33
N VAL A 325 -6.23 3.24 -4.61
CA VAL A 325 -7.02 2.34 -3.77
C VAL A 325 -6.16 1.65 -2.72
N ALA A 326 -5.09 0.97 -3.16
CA ALA A 326 -4.38 -0.05 -2.39
C ALA A 326 -3.09 0.44 -1.72
N ASP A 327 -2.54 1.60 -2.11
CA ASP A 327 -1.35 2.16 -1.47
C ASP A 327 -1.52 2.26 0.06
N PRO A 328 -0.45 2.13 0.88
CA PRO A 328 -0.50 2.26 2.33
C PRO A 328 -1.12 3.58 2.85
N PHE A 329 -1.23 4.62 2.01
CA PHE A 329 -1.97 5.85 2.29
C PHE A 329 -3.13 6.12 1.31
N GLY A 330 -3.49 5.11 0.52
CA GLY A 330 -4.60 5.12 -0.43
C GLY A 330 -5.97 5.22 0.24
N ALA A 331 -7.02 5.10 -0.59
CA ALA A 331 -8.40 5.31 -0.18
C ALA A 331 -8.85 4.31 0.92
N VAL A 332 -8.43 3.05 0.81
CA VAL A 332 -8.77 2.00 1.78
C VAL A 332 -8.16 2.30 3.15
N TRP A 333 -6.83 2.48 3.20
CA TRP A 333 -6.11 2.75 4.45
C TRP A 333 -6.52 4.07 5.09
N SER A 334 -6.72 5.12 4.28
CA SER A 334 -7.19 6.41 4.78
C SER A 334 -8.59 6.33 5.39
N ARG A 335 -9.49 5.54 4.79
CA ARG A 335 -10.84 5.31 5.31
C ARG A 335 -10.80 4.51 6.61
N ASP A 336 -10.03 3.42 6.65
CA ASP A 336 -9.84 2.60 7.84
C ASP A 336 -9.25 3.41 9.01
N ALA A 337 -8.21 4.22 8.75
CA ALA A 337 -7.60 5.05 9.79
C ALA A 337 -8.55 6.11 10.33
N ALA A 338 -9.39 6.70 9.48
CA ALA A 338 -10.29 7.78 9.89
C ALA A 338 -11.53 7.30 10.67
N PHE A 339 -12.02 6.08 10.40
CA PHE A 339 -13.32 5.63 10.91
C PHE A 339 -13.28 4.32 11.68
N TYR A 340 -12.31 3.44 11.43
CA TYR A 340 -12.31 2.07 11.94
C TYR A 340 -11.06 1.71 12.74
N ALA A 341 -10.18 2.67 13.05
CA ALA A 341 -8.93 2.38 13.75
C ALA A 341 -9.12 1.65 15.08
N ASP A 342 -10.18 1.95 15.84
CA ASP A 342 -10.48 1.23 17.09
C ASP A 342 -11.19 -0.12 16.87
N GLU A 343 -11.90 -0.28 15.76
CA GLU A 343 -12.71 -1.46 15.44
C GLU A 343 -11.91 -2.58 14.76
N ARG A 344 -10.78 -2.24 14.14
CA ARG A 344 -9.92 -3.17 13.38
C ARG A 344 -9.02 -4.06 14.26
N GLY A 345 -9.38 -4.22 15.54
CA GLY A 345 -8.67 -5.07 16.49
C GLY A 345 -7.35 -4.48 16.98
N PRO A 346 -6.70 -5.16 17.95
CA PRO A 346 -5.58 -4.60 18.70
C PRO A 346 -4.32 -4.40 17.85
N VAL A 347 -4.13 -5.18 16.78
CA VAL A 347 -2.94 -5.06 15.93
C VAL A 347 -3.13 -4.03 14.81
N ARG A 348 -4.06 -4.26 13.86
CA ARG A 348 -4.28 -3.32 12.74
C ARG A 348 -4.68 -1.94 13.27
N GLY A 349 -5.47 -1.86 14.33
CA GLY A 349 -5.86 -0.60 14.92
C GLY A 349 -4.68 0.26 15.37
N CYS A 350 -3.70 -0.32 16.06
CA CYS A 350 -2.48 0.40 16.44
C CYS A 350 -1.65 0.83 15.22
N VAL A 351 -1.54 -0.02 14.20
CA VAL A 351 -0.83 0.31 12.94
C VAL A 351 -1.52 1.47 12.21
N LEU A 352 -2.86 1.47 12.14
CA LEU A 352 -3.64 2.55 11.53
C LEU A 352 -3.44 3.88 12.27
N LYS A 353 -3.47 3.86 13.60
CA LYS A 353 -3.19 5.06 14.43
C LYS A 353 -1.76 5.54 14.23
N MET A 354 -0.79 4.63 14.12
CA MET A 354 0.59 4.98 13.79
C MET A 354 0.68 5.67 12.42
N LEU A 355 0.07 5.11 11.38
CA LEU A 355 0.10 5.71 10.04
C LEU A 355 -0.55 7.10 10.04
N GLN A 356 -1.63 7.28 10.80
CA GLN A 356 -2.26 8.58 10.97
C GLN A 356 -1.35 9.57 11.71
N TYR A 357 -0.74 9.15 12.83
CA TYR A 357 0.27 9.94 13.55
C TYR A 357 1.45 10.33 12.66
N TRP A 358 1.96 9.39 11.86
CA TRP A 358 3.06 9.64 10.93
C TRP A 358 2.70 10.71 9.90
N ARG A 359 1.46 10.69 9.40
CA ARG A 359 0.96 11.64 8.39
C ARG A 359 0.67 13.02 8.95
N THR A 360 0.03 13.12 10.12
CA THR A 360 -0.42 14.40 10.71
C THR A 360 0.62 15.03 11.62
N PHE A 361 1.51 14.20 12.17
CA PHE A 361 2.48 14.56 13.19
C PHE A 361 1.85 15.22 14.43
N ASP A 362 0.72 14.68 14.87
CA ASP A 362 0.07 15.12 16.10
C ASP A 362 0.81 14.56 17.32
N MET A 363 1.60 15.39 17.99
CA MET A 363 2.36 15.02 19.19
C MET A 363 1.49 14.52 20.34
N SER A 364 0.21 14.90 20.41
CA SER A 364 -0.71 14.39 21.43
C SER A 364 -0.99 12.88 21.27
N GLN A 365 -0.83 12.37 20.05
CA GLN A 365 -1.04 10.96 19.71
C GLN A 365 0.22 10.11 19.89
N HIS A 366 1.38 10.74 20.15
CA HIS A 366 2.66 10.03 20.18
C HIS A 366 2.67 8.88 21.21
N GLU A 367 2.47 9.19 22.49
CA GLU A 367 2.50 8.19 23.55
C GLU A 367 1.34 7.17 23.47
N PRO A 368 0.09 7.58 23.15
CA PRO A 368 -0.98 6.63 22.86
C PRO A 368 -0.64 5.63 21.74
N VAL A 369 -0.04 6.08 20.64
CA VAL A 369 0.38 5.20 19.54
C VAL A 369 1.50 4.27 19.96
N ARG A 370 2.53 4.82 20.61
CA ARG A 370 3.69 4.05 21.09
C ARG A 370 3.27 2.94 22.05
N SER A 371 2.44 3.27 23.05
CA SER A 371 1.93 2.31 24.03
C SER A 371 1.04 1.22 23.39
N CYS A 372 0.20 1.60 22.42
CA CYS A 372 -0.62 0.67 21.64
C CYS A 372 0.26 -0.35 20.90
N LEU A 373 1.27 0.13 20.16
CA LEU A 373 2.20 -0.73 19.42
C LEU A 373 3.06 -1.63 20.31
N LEU A 374 3.55 -1.13 21.45
CA LEU A 374 4.30 -1.93 22.42
C LEU A 374 3.44 -3.06 23.00
N SER A 375 2.17 -2.78 23.30
CA SER A 375 1.22 -3.78 23.79
C SER A 375 0.94 -4.85 22.71
N ALA A 376 0.71 -4.41 21.47
CA ALA A 376 0.51 -5.32 20.34
C ALA A 376 1.76 -6.17 20.05
N LEU A 377 2.96 -5.62 20.23
CA LEU A 377 4.21 -6.36 20.07
C LEU A 377 4.39 -7.44 21.15
N ALA A 378 3.98 -7.16 22.39
CA ALA A 378 4.05 -8.12 23.48
C ALA A 378 3.13 -9.32 23.25
N GLU A 379 1.95 -9.11 22.68
CA GLU A 379 1.00 -10.16 22.33
C GLU A 379 1.40 -10.92 21.06
N HIS A 380 2.00 -10.21 20.08
CA HIS A 380 2.32 -10.75 18.77
C HIS A 380 3.78 -10.47 18.36
N PRO A 381 4.76 -11.12 19.02
CA PRO A 381 6.19 -10.84 18.83
C PRO A 381 6.74 -11.25 17.46
N GLY A 382 5.99 -11.99 16.65
CA GLY A 382 6.41 -12.40 15.30
C GLY A 382 5.95 -11.47 14.18
N LEU A 383 5.14 -10.44 14.46
CA LEU A 383 4.55 -9.59 13.41
C LEU A 383 5.50 -8.45 13.00
N THR A 384 6.06 -8.55 11.79
CA THR A 384 7.02 -7.57 11.23
C THR A 384 6.42 -6.17 11.07
N SER A 385 5.13 -6.05 10.80
CA SER A 385 4.45 -4.76 10.63
C SER A 385 4.45 -3.92 11.92
N ILE A 386 4.31 -4.55 13.08
CA ILE A 386 4.38 -3.87 14.39
C ILE A 386 5.79 -3.37 14.64
N HIS A 387 6.80 -4.20 14.32
CA HIS A 387 8.20 -3.80 14.43
C HIS A 387 8.51 -2.60 13.53
N ALA A 388 8.12 -2.65 12.25
CA ALA A 388 8.32 -1.56 11.31
C ALA A 388 7.64 -0.26 11.82
N SER A 389 6.43 -0.38 12.36
CA SER A 389 5.70 0.74 12.96
C SER A 389 6.44 1.34 14.16
N LEU A 390 6.99 0.51 15.06
CA LEU A 390 7.78 0.96 16.21
C LEU A 390 9.11 1.58 15.80
N VAL A 391 9.78 1.05 14.77
CA VAL A 391 10.99 1.66 14.21
C VAL A 391 10.72 3.08 13.75
N LEU A 392 9.60 3.32 13.06
CA LEU A 392 9.20 4.66 12.64
C LEU A 392 8.96 5.60 13.85
N VAL A 393 8.28 5.11 14.90
CA VAL A 393 8.08 5.89 16.13
C VAL A 393 9.41 6.25 16.79
N HIS A 394 10.31 5.29 16.99
CA HIS A 394 11.62 5.54 17.62
C HIS A 394 12.56 6.39 16.76
N TYR A 395 12.51 6.23 15.44
CA TYR A 395 13.22 7.11 14.53
C TYR A 395 12.71 8.56 14.66
N ARG A 396 11.41 8.75 14.86
CA ARG A 396 10.82 10.06 15.11
C ARG A 396 11.24 10.63 16.46
N ASP A 397 11.25 9.81 17.51
CA ASP A 397 11.75 10.20 18.84
C ASP A 397 13.18 10.75 18.73
N HIS A 398 14.04 10.08 17.95
CA HIS A 398 15.40 10.53 17.70
C HIS A 398 15.45 11.90 17.00
N ILE A 399 14.67 12.09 15.92
CA ILE A 399 14.64 13.36 15.18
C ILE A 399 14.15 14.52 16.07
N MET A 400 13.25 14.23 17.01
CA MET A 400 12.60 15.24 17.85
C MET A 400 13.28 15.43 19.21
N ASP A 401 14.43 14.77 19.44
CA ASP A 401 15.13 14.75 20.73
C ASP A 401 14.21 14.36 21.90
N ILE A 402 13.24 13.47 21.64
CA ILE A 402 12.35 12.93 22.67
C ILE A 402 13.11 11.82 23.38
N VAL A 403 13.42 12.05 24.65
CA VAL A 403 14.10 11.06 25.49
C VAL A 403 13.07 10.13 26.11
N PRO A 404 13.06 8.83 25.76
CA PRO A 404 12.13 7.89 26.36
C PRO A 404 12.46 7.67 27.85
N PRO A 405 11.45 7.32 28.67
CA PRO A 405 11.59 7.24 30.12
C PRO A 405 12.52 6.11 30.60
N ASP A 406 12.83 5.14 29.75
CA ASP A 406 13.79 4.07 30.01
C ASP A 406 15.26 4.51 29.83
N GLY A 407 15.50 5.72 29.34
CA GLY A 407 16.84 6.29 29.13
C GLY A 407 17.61 5.68 27.96
N VAL A 408 16.99 4.80 27.18
CA VAL A 408 17.63 4.21 25.99
C VAL A 408 17.60 5.24 24.86
N PRO A 409 18.73 5.52 24.17
CA PRO A 409 18.71 6.41 23.02
C PRO A 409 17.71 5.92 21.97
N PRO A 410 16.82 6.78 21.43
CA PRO A 410 15.74 6.31 20.56
C PRO A 410 16.23 5.62 19.29
N LEU A 411 17.37 6.05 18.74
CA LEU A 411 17.97 5.40 17.58
C LEU A 411 18.44 3.98 17.90
N ASP A 412 18.99 3.75 19.09
CA ASP A 412 19.39 2.41 19.54
C ASP A 412 18.17 1.51 19.76
N ALA A 413 17.08 2.06 20.30
CA ALA A 413 15.80 1.37 20.42
C ALA A 413 15.25 0.98 19.04
N ALA A 414 15.27 1.91 18.06
CA ALA A 414 14.86 1.64 16.69
C ALA A 414 15.69 0.50 16.07
N LEU A 415 17.01 0.54 16.20
CA LEU A 415 17.91 -0.51 15.68
C LEU A 415 17.67 -1.85 16.36
N ALA A 416 17.42 -1.87 17.68
CA ALA A 416 17.13 -3.09 18.41
C ALA A 416 15.82 -3.74 17.94
N VAL A 417 14.76 -2.96 17.76
CA VAL A 417 13.48 -3.44 17.22
C VAL A 417 13.64 -3.95 15.80
N ALA A 418 14.34 -3.21 14.93
CA ALA A 418 14.59 -3.61 13.55
C ALA A 418 15.36 -4.94 13.45
N ARG A 419 16.41 -5.11 14.27
CA ARG A 419 17.19 -6.37 14.31
C ARG A 419 16.33 -7.55 14.76
N ARG A 420 15.51 -7.36 15.80
CA ARG A 420 14.60 -8.42 16.27
C ARG A 420 13.65 -8.87 15.16
N ALA A 421 13.06 -7.92 14.43
CA ALA A 421 12.13 -8.19 13.34
C ALA A 421 12.75 -9.08 12.25
N VAL A 422 14.03 -8.85 11.92
CA VAL A 422 14.77 -9.65 10.93
C VAL A 422 15.11 -11.03 11.46
N THR A 423 15.42 -11.15 12.76
CA THR A 423 15.76 -12.46 13.36
C THR A 423 14.54 -13.31 13.72
N SER A 424 13.35 -12.72 13.81
CA SER A 424 12.10 -13.39 14.14
C SER A 424 11.26 -13.79 12.92
N ALA A 425 11.61 -13.29 11.74
CA ALA A 425 11.05 -13.68 10.45
C ALA A 425 11.81 -14.90 9.89
#